data_AF-A0A7C0UU55-F1
#
_entry.id   AF-A0A7C0UU55-F1
#
_cell.length_a   1.000
_cell.length_b   1.000
_cell.length_c   1.000
_cell.angle_alpha   90.00
_cell.angle_beta   90.00
_cell.angle_gamma   90.00
#
_symmetry.space_group_name_H-M   'P 1'
#
loop_
_entity.id
_entity.type
_entity.pdbx_description
1 polymer ?
#
loop_
_entity_poly.entity_id
_entity_poly.type
_entity_poly.pdbx_seq_one_letter_code
_entity_poly.pdbx_strand_id
1 'polypeptide(L)' 'MVRPYVLEHYKKLFKRILGNREMTINEIIEKSKLSRATTQRWIDILVANGFLKERWEGNRKYISVVR' A
#
# COMPACT_ATOMS: atom_id res chain seq x y z
N MET A 1 19.42 3.41 0.56
CA MET A 1 18.90 2.47 1.57
C MET A 1 17.70 3.10 2.26
N VAL A 2 16.53 2.46 2.22
CA VAL A 2 15.35 2.89 3.00
C VAL A 2 15.63 2.58 4.46
N ARG A 3 15.50 3.55 5.36
CA ARG A 3 15.71 3.31 6.79
C ARG A 3 14.65 2.32 7.31
N PRO A 4 15.03 1.28 8.08
CA PRO A 4 14.10 0.24 8.52
C PRO A 4 12.89 0.77 9.31
N TYR A 5 13.10 1.83 10.11
CA TYR A 5 12.04 2.51 10.85
C TYR A 5 10.92 3.05 9.95
N VAL A 6 11.28 3.55 8.77
CA VAL A 6 10.33 4.15 7.83
C VAL A 6 9.48 3.06 7.20
N LEU A 7 10.09 1.92 6.83
CA LEU A 7 9.37 0.75 6.33
C LEU A 7 8.32 0.27 7.32
N GLU A 8 8.67 0.12 8.60
CA GLU A 8 7.72 -0.29 9.64
C GLU A 8 6.59 0.72 9.85
N HIS A 9 6.89 2.02 9.80
CA HIS A 9 5.88 3.07 9.90
C HIS A 9 4.83 2.94 8.78
N TYR A 10 5.27 2.86 7.52
CA TYR A 10 4.36 2.69 6.40
C TYR A 10 3.65 1.33 6.44
N LYS A 11 4.34 0.26 6.84
CA LYS A 11 3.71 -1.06 7.04
C LYS A 11 2.51 -0.98 7.98
N LYS A 12 2.65 -0.32 9.13
CA LYS A 12 1.55 -0.10 10.09
C LYS A 12 0.46 0.81 9.52
N LEU A 13 0.85 1.88 8.81
CA LEU A 13 -0.07 2.82 8.18
C LEU A 13 -0.95 2.13 7.13
N PHE A 14 -0.34 1.45 6.15
CA PHE A 14 -1.06 0.72 5.11
C PHE A 14 -1.89 -0.42 5.70
N LYS A 15 -1.39 -1.15 6.71
CA LYS A 15 -2.19 -2.16 7.42
C LYS A 15 -3.43 -1.56 8.08
N ARG A 16 -3.34 -0.36 8.64
CA ARG A 16 -4.48 0.33 9.27
C ARG A 16 -5.47 0.88 8.24
N ILE A 17 -4.98 1.37 7.10
CA ILE A 17 -5.80 1.92 6.02
C ILE A 17 -6.56 0.80 5.29
N LEU A 18 -5.85 -0.25 4.88
CA LEU A 18 -6.40 -1.40 4.17
C LEU A 18 -7.19 -2.31 5.12
N GLY A 19 -6.70 -2.50 6.34
CA GLY A 19 -7.33 -3.39 7.32
C GLY A 19 -7.51 -4.79 6.76
N ASN A 20 -8.76 -5.23 6.65
CA ASN A 20 -9.17 -6.51 6.05
C ASN A 20 -9.87 -6.32 4.69
N ARG A 21 -9.73 -5.15 4.04
CA ARG A 21 -10.38 -4.83 2.77
C ARG A 21 -9.34 -4.56 1.68
N GLU A 22 -9.73 -4.88 0.45
CA GLU A 22 -9.00 -4.50 -0.74
C GLU A 22 -9.39 -3.06 -1.10
N MET A 23 -8.41 -2.22 -1.44
CA MET A 23 -8.67 -0.83 -1.86
C MET A 23 -7.90 -0.50 -3.12
N THR A 24 -8.45 0.42 -3.90
CA THR A 24 -7.73 0.96 -5.05
C THR A 24 -6.64 1.94 -4.62
N ILE A 25 -5.64 2.15 -5.49
CA ILE A 25 -4.56 3.13 -5.22
C ILE A 25 -5.13 4.52 -4.93
N ASN A 26 -6.20 4.93 -5.61
CA ASN A 26 -6.84 6.23 -5.38
C ASN A 26 -7.44 6.34 -3.97
N GLU A 27 -8.16 5.31 -3.49
CA GLU A 27 -8.71 5.30 -2.13
C GLU A 27 -7.61 5.33 -1.06
N ILE A 28 -6.50 4.63 -1.31
CA ILE A 28 -5.34 4.65 -0.42
C ILE A 28 -4.71 6.03 -0.38
N ILE A 29 -4.60 6.72 -1.52
CA ILE A 29 -4.09 8.10 -1.60
C ILE A 29 -5.00 9.02 -0.78
N GLU A 30 -6.32 8.94 -0.97
CA GLU A 30 -7.29 9.75 -0.24
C GLU A 30 -7.19 9.53 1.28
N LYS A 31 -7.06 8.28 1.73
CA LYS A 31 -6.96 7.96 3.16
C LYS A 31 -5.60 8.25 3.78
N SER A 32 -4.53 8.03 3.03
CA SER A 32 -3.16 8.23 3.53
C SER A 32 -2.74 9.70 3.54
N LYS A 33 -3.42 10.57 2.77
CA LYS A 33 -3.02 11.96 2.50
C LYS A 33 -1.60 12.08 1.92
N LEU A 34 -1.09 11.01 1.33
CA LEU A 34 0.23 10.98 0.67
C LEU A 34 0.10 11.37 -0.79
N SER A 35 1.17 11.94 -1.35
CA SER A 35 1.25 12.17 -2.79
C SER A 35 1.20 10.85 -3.56
N ARG A 36 0.55 10.84 -4.73
CA ARG A 36 0.44 9.66 -5.61
C ARG A 36 1.79 8.96 -5.82
N ALA A 37 2.84 9.72 -6.15
CA ALA A 37 4.18 9.17 -6.37
C ALA A 37 4.74 8.46 -5.13
N THR A 38 4.57 9.05 -3.94
CA THR A 38 5.01 8.46 -2.67
C THR A 38 4.22 7.19 -2.36
N THR A 39 2.90 7.23 -2.48
CA THR A 39 2.03 6.08 -2.23
C THR A 39 2.38 4.93 -3.15
N GLN A 40 2.53 5.20 -4.45
CA GLN A 40 2.84 4.18 -5.44
C GLN A 40 4.22 3.56 -5.19
N ARG A 41 5.23 4.38 -4.84
CA ARG A 41 6.56 3.89 -4.47
C ARG A 41 6.53 2.99 -3.23
N TRP A 42 5.76 3.36 -2.20
CA TRP A 42 5.64 2.53 -0.98
C TRP A 42 4.85 1.26 -1.22
N ILE A 43 3.81 1.30 -2.06
CA ILE A 43 3.07 0.12 -2.48
C ILE A 43 4.03 -0.84 -3.19
N ASP A 44 4.78 -0.37 -4.18
CA ASP A 44 5.78 -1.19 -4.90
C ASP A 44 6.77 -1.85 -3.94
N ILE A 45 7.33 -1.08 -2.99
CA ILE A 45 8.26 -1.60 -1.98
C ILE A 45 7.57 -2.67 -1.12
N LEU A 46 6.36 -2.41 -0.62
CA LEU A 46 5.65 -3.33 0.26
C LEU A 46 5.17 -4.58 -0.47
N VAL A 47 4.82 -4.48 -1.76
CA VAL A 47 4.52 -5.62 -2.63
C VAL A 47 5.77 -6.45 -2.89
N ALA A 48 6.90 -5.81 -3.20
CA ALA A 48 8.18 -6.49 -3.39
C ALA A 48 8.68 -7.20 -2.12
N ASN A 49 8.33 -6.66 -0.94
CA ASN A 49 8.61 -7.30 0.36
C ASN A 49 7.57 -8.38 0.75
N GLY A 50 6.57 -8.65 -0.09
CA GLY A 50 5.51 -9.63 0.17
C GLY A 50 4.51 -9.22 1.26
N PHE A 51 4.47 -7.95 1.66
CA PHE A 51 3.54 -7.45 2.67
C PHE A 51 2.19 -7.06 2.08
N LEU A 52 2.19 -6.54 0.86
CA LEU A 52 0.98 -6.21 0.11
C LEU A 52 0.87 -7.14 -1.10
N LYS A 53 -0.37 -7.41 -1.50
CA LYS A 53 -0.70 -8.03 -2.78
C LYS A 53 -1.39 -7.01 -3.65
N GLU A 54 -1.05 -7.04 -4.93
CA GLU A 54 -1.79 -6.36 -5.95
C GLU A 54 -2.68 -7.34 -6.71
N ARG A 55 -3.91 -6.93 -6.97
CA ARG A 55 -4.89 -7.68 -7.76
C ARG A 55 -5.45 -6.75 -8.82
N TRP A 56 -5.49 -7.25 -10.05
CA TRP A 56 -6.13 -6.56 -11.15
C TRP A 56 -7.55 -7.08 -11.31
N GLU A 57 -8.52 -6.18 -11.29
CA GLU A 57 -9.92 -6.50 -11.55
C GLU A 57 -10.41 -5.54 -12.65
N GLY A 58 -10.47 -6.07 -13.88
CA GLY A 58 -10.68 -5.27 -15.08
C GLY A 58 -9.59 -4.21 -15.27
N ASN A 59 -9.99 -2.94 -15.40
CA ASN A 59 -9.10 -1.79 -15.54
C ASN A 59 -8.66 -1.16 -14.21
N ARG A 60 -8.97 -1.79 -13.06
CA ARG A 60 -8.66 -1.25 -11.74
C ARG A 60 -7.62 -2.12 -11.02
N LYS A 61 -6.62 -1.46 -10.44
CA LYS A 61 -5.60 -2.07 -9.58
C LYS A 61 -6.03 -1.95 -8.12
N TYR A 62 -6.29 -3.09 -7.50
CA TYR A 62 -6.61 -3.24 -6.09
C TYR A 62 -5.39 -3.70 -5.32
N ILE A 63 -5.27 -3.21 -4.08
CA ILE A 63 -4.19 -3.55 -3.16
C ILE A 63 -4.82 -4.13 -1.90
N SER A 64 -4.24 -5.21 -1.41
CA SER A 64 -4.67 -5.90 -0.18
C SER A 64 -3.47 -6.27 0.68
N VAL A 65 -3.68 -6.42 1.98
CA VAL A 65 -2.62 -6.83 2.92
C VAL A 65 -2.48 -8.35 2.86
N VAL A 66 -1.25 -8.85 2.73
CA VAL A 66 -0.96 -10.28 2.82
C VAL A 66 -1.19 -10.71 4.26
N ARG A 67 -2.08 -11.68 4.43
CA ARG A 67 -2.53 -12.19 5.73
C ARG A 67 -1.48 -13.12 6.35
#